data_AF-A0A7L2SLN8-F1
#
_entry.id   AF-A0A7L2SLN8-F1
#
_cell.length_a   1.000
_cell.length_b   1.000
_cell.length_c   1.000
_cell.angle_alpha   90.00
_cell.angle_beta   90.00
_cell.angle_gamma   90.00
#
_symmetry.space_group_name_H-M   'P 1'
#
loop_
_entity.id
_entity.type
_entity.pdbx_description
1 polymer ?
#
loop_
_entity_poly.entity_id
_entity_poly.type
_entity_poly.pdbx_seq_one_letter_code
_entity_poly.pdbx_strand_id
1 'polypeptide(L)'
;VCVSLQPLQMHCRSCALVTSSGHLLGSRQGDRIDESECVIRMNDAPTRGYGKDVGNKTSLRVIAHSSIQRILRNRHELLNMSHGAVFIFWGPSSYMRRDGKGLVYNNLQLMNQILPQLKVYMISRHKMLQFDDLFKRETGKDRKISNTWLSTGWFTMTIALELCDRINVYGMVPPDFCR
;
A
#
# COMPACT_ATOMS: atom_id res chain seq x y z
N VAL A 1 -8.42 21.99 -1.79
CA VAL A 1 -7.34 21.43 -0.95
C VAL A 1 -7.20 19.95 -1.32
N CYS A 2 -6.30 19.66 -2.26
CA CYS A 2 -6.28 18.39 -3.02
C CYS A 2 -5.56 17.27 -2.28
N VAL A 3 -6.10 16.05 -2.36
CA VAL A 3 -5.27 14.83 -2.43
C VAL A 3 -4.29 15.05 -3.59
N SER A 4 -2.99 14.95 -3.34
CA SER A 4 -1.97 15.45 -4.28
C SER A 4 -2.21 14.93 -5.70
N LEU A 5 -2.40 15.86 -6.65
CA LEU A 5 -2.50 15.59 -8.09
C LEU A 5 -1.13 15.54 -8.77
N GLN A 6 -0.08 15.90 -8.03
CA GLN A 6 1.28 15.81 -8.52
C GLN A 6 1.72 14.36 -8.53
N PRO A 7 2.50 13.94 -9.54
CA PRO A 7 3.13 12.62 -9.53
C PRO A 7 3.94 12.45 -8.25
N LEU A 8 3.82 11.29 -7.61
CA LEU A 8 4.64 10.96 -6.45
C LEU A 8 6.13 11.02 -6.84
N GLN A 9 6.87 11.92 -6.21
CA GLN A 9 8.33 12.01 -6.32
C GLN A 9 8.93 11.24 -5.14
N MET A 10 9.20 9.95 -5.36
CA MET A 10 9.83 9.06 -4.39
C MET A 10 10.68 8.06 -5.16
N HIS A 11 11.89 7.80 -4.68
CA HIS A 11 12.77 6.78 -5.22
C HIS A 11 13.66 6.27 -4.09
N CYS A 12 13.92 4.96 -4.06
CA CYS A 12 14.74 4.32 -3.03
C CYS A 12 15.64 3.26 -3.67
N ARG A 13 16.89 3.13 -3.23
CA ARG A 13 17.78 2.09 -3.81
C ARG A 13 17.41 0.69 -3.33
N SER A 14 16.92 0.57 -2.10
CA SER A 14 16.52 -0.71 -1.51
C SER A 14 15.19 -0.60 -0.79
N CYS A 15 14.27 -1.48 -1.16
CA CYS A 15 12.95 -1.56 -0.57
C CYS A 15 12.71 -2.91 0.11
N ALA A 16 12.15 -2.88 1.31
CA ALA A 16 11.48 -4.04 1.91
C ALA A 16 9.97 -3.94 1.64
N LEU A 17 9.44 -4.86 0.85
CA LEU A 17 7.99 -5.03 0.66
C LEU A 17 7.49 -6.08 1.64
N VAL A 18 6.77 -5.63 2.66
CA VAL A 18 6.28 -6.49 3.74
C VAL A 18 4.81 -6.82 3.48
N THR A 19 4.54 -8.09 3.19
CA THR A 19 3.16 -8.60 3.04
C THR A 19 2.48 -8.71 4.42
N SER A 20 1.17 -8.95 4.43
CA SER A 20 0.40 -9.14 5.68
C SER A 20 0.26 -10.61 6.08
N SER A 21 1.16 -11.48 5.63
CA SER A 21 1.10 -12.92 5.88
C SER A 21 1.49 -13.28 7.31
N GLY A 22 0.75 -14.21 7.91
CA GLY A 22 1.07 -14.77 9.23
C GLY A 22 2.40 -15.52 9.29
N HIS A 23 2.98 -15.90 8.14
CA HIS A 23 4.31 -16.51 8.06
C HIS A 23 5.45 -15.65 8.61
N LEU A 24 5.21 -14.35 8.76
CA LEU A 24 6.19 -13.47 9.38
C LEU A 24 6.29 -13.67 10.89
N LEU A 25 5.25 -14.22 11.54
CA LEU A 25 5.24 -14.41 12.99
C LEU A 25 6.33 -15.40 13.42
N GLY A 26 7.17 -14.99 14.36
CA GLY A 26 8.32 -15.75 14.85
C GLY A 26 9.54 -15.73 13.92
N SER A 27 9.46 -15.09 12.75
CA SER A 27 10.56 -15.04 11.77
C SER A 27 11.76 -14.20 12.24
N ARG A 28 11.55 -13.27 13.19
CA ARG A 28 12.58 -12.34 13.70
C ARG A 28 13.27 -11.50 12.62
N GLN A 29 12.57 -11.19 11.53
CA GLN A 29 13.12 -10.44 10.40
C GLN A 29 13.07 -8.91 10.60
N GLY A 30 12.58 -8.42 11.75
CA GLY A 30 12.28 -7.02 11.96
C GLY A 30 13.46 -6.08 11.74
N ASP A 31 14.63 -6.42 12.30
CA ASP A 31 15.83 -5.59 12.17
C ASP A 31 16.29 -5.50 10.70
N ARG A 32 16.31 -6.65 10.00
CA ARG A 32 16.66 -6.72 8.57
C ARG A 32 15.67 -5.96 7.68
N ILE A 33 14.39 -5.94 8.04
CA ILE A 33 13.38 -5.14 7.34
C ILE A 33 13.70 -3.64 7.53
N ASP A 34 13.98 -3.22 8.75
CA ASP A 34 14.21 -1.81 9.10
C ASP A 34 15.54 -1.25 8.55
N GLU A 35 16.51 -2.12 8.25
CA GLU A 35 17.75 -1.78 7.51
C GLU A 35 17.50 -1.27 6.07
N SER A 36 16.35 -1.60 5.46
CA SER A 36 16.04 -1.17 4.09
C SER A 36 15.80 0.33 4.03
N GLU A 37 16.23 0.98 2.94
CA GLU A 37 16.06 2.43 2.75
C GLU A 37 14.58 2.83 2.85
N CYS A 38 13.72 2.07 2.17
CA CYS A 38 12.27 2.23 2.24
C CYS A 38 11.58 0.94 2.67
N VAL A 39 10.58 1.06 3.55
CA VAL A 39 9.72 -0.06 3.96
C VAL A 39 8.30 0.18 3.48
N ILE A 40 7.81 -0.72 2.64
CA ILE A 40 6.50 -0.66 2.00
C ILE A 40 5.55 -1.66 2.68
N ARG A 41 4.42 -1.16 3.19
CA ARG A 41 3.39 -1.95 3.87
C ARG A 41 2.04 -1.82 3.17
N MET A 42 1.10 -2.70 3.53
CA MET A 42 -0.23 -2.76 2.92
C MET A 42 -1.33 -2.58 3.96
N ASN A 43 -2.39 -1.87 3.57
CA ASN A 43 -3.62 -1.70 4.35
C ASN A 43 -3.33 -1.33 5.82
N ASP A 44 -4.00 -1.98 6.76
CA ASP A 44 -3.90 -1.80 8.20
C ASP A 44 -2.97 -2.83 8.88
N ALA A 45 -2.01 -3.41 8.15
CA ALA A 45 -1.06 -4.36 8.72
C ALA A 45 -0.21 -3.71 9.84
N PRO A 46 -0.35 -4.14 11.10
CA PRO A 46 0.22 -3.43 12.24
C PRO A 46 1.72 -3.71 12.38
N THR A 47 2.44 -2.77 13.00
CA THR A 47 3.82 -2.97 13.47
C THR A 47 3.91 -3.11 14.98
N ARG A 48 3.07 -2.37 15.71
CA ARG A 48 3.04 -2.39 17.18
C ARG A 48 2.70 -3.80 17.68
N GLY A 49 3.54 -4.33 18.57
CA GLY A 49 3.43 -5.69 19.09
C GLY A 49 4.07 -6.77 18.20
N TYR A 50 4.42 -6.43 16.95
CA TYR A 50 5.02 -7.36 15.97
C TYR A 50 6.42 -6.93 15.52
N GLY A 51 6.95 -5.83 16.04
CA GLY A 51 8.18 -5.19 15.54
C GLY A 51 9.40 -6.12 15.44
N LYS A 52 9.51 -7.13 16.31
CA LYS A 52 10.58 -8.15 16.23
C LYS A 52 10.56 -8.94 14.93
N ASP A 53 9.37 -9.19 14.40
CA ASP A 53 9.15 -10.00 13.21
C ASP A 53 9.02 -9.15 11.95
N VAL A 54 8.34 -8.01 12.05
CA VAL A 54 7.95 -7.21 10.88
C VAL A 54 8.61 -5.84 10.81
N GLY A 55 9.41 -5.45 11.80
CA GLY A 55 10.03 -4.13 11.89
C GLY A 55 9.05 -3.05 12.33
N ASN A 56 9.56 -1.85 12.64
CA ASN A 56 8.78 -0.69 13.05
C ASN A 56 8.76 0.42 11.98
N LYS A 57 9.70 0.41 11.03
CA LYS A 57 9.79 1.41 9.97
C LYS A 57 8.65 1.25 8.97
N THR A 58 8.09 2.37 8.53
CA THR A 58 7.13 2.44 7.42
C THR A 58 7.40 3.71 6.64
N SER A 59 7.80 3.57 5.38
CA SER A 59 8.05 4.69 4.45
C SER A 59 6.88 4.92 3.51
N LEU A 60 6.22 3.83 3.08
CA LEU A 60 5.10 3.86 2.16
C LEU A 60 4.03 2.84 2.60
N ARG A 61 2.75 3.24 2.57
CA ARG A 61 1.63 2.34 2.81
C ARG A 61 0.61 2.41 1.67
N VAL A 62 0.36 1.27 1.03
CA VAL A 62 -0.63 1.14 -0.05
C VAL A 62 -1.92 0.55 0.51
N ILE A 63 -3.03 1.26 0.34
CA ILE A 63 -4.29 1.01 1.06
C ILE A 63 -5.43 0.84 0.05
N ALA A 64 -6.13 -0.29 0.14
CA ALA A 64 -7.37 -0.50 -0.62
C ALA A 64 -8.52 0.32 -0.02
N HIS A 65 -9.46 0.73 -0.87
CA HIS A 65 -10.69 1.43 -0.48
C HIS A 65 -11.44 0.76 0.67
N SER A 66 -11.49 -0.58 0.68
CA SER A 66 -12.16 -1.38 1.70
C SER A 66 -11.51 -1.28 3.09
N SER A 67 -10.25 -0.87 3.18
CA SER A 67 -9.51 -0.74 4.44
C SER A 67 -9.60 0.66 5.06
N ILE A 68 -10.24 1.63 4.38
CA ILE A 68 -10.25 3.02 4.86
C ILE A 68 -10.89 3.17 6.25
N GLN A 69 -11.97 2.43 6.52
CA GLN A 69 -12.66 2.49 7.81
C GLN A 69 -11.78 1.97 8.94
N ARG A 70 -10.97 0.93 8.70
CA ARG A 70 -10.02 0.40 9.69
C ARG A 70 -8.90 1.40 9.97
N ILE A 71 -8.35 2.01 8.92
CA ILE A 71 -7.32 3.05 9.03
C ILE A 71 -7.85 4.27 9.81
N LEU A 72 -9.06 4.73 9.51
CA LEU A 72 -9.66 5.90 10.17
C LEU A 72 -10.02 5.64 11.64
N ARG A 73 -10.26 4.39 12.04
CA ARG A 73 -10.46 4.01 13.44
C ARG A 73 -9.16 4.03 14.23
N ASN A 74 -8.04 3.66 13.62
CA ASN A 74 -6.74 3.61 14.26
C ASN A 74 -5.92 4.90 14.05
N ARG A 75 -6.50 6.04 14.46
CA ARG A 75 -5.90 7.38 14.23
C ARG A 75 -4.53 7.54 14.89
N HIS A 76 -4.32 6.91 16.04
CA HIS A 76 -3.03 6.98 16.76
C HIS A 76 -1.89 6.37 15.95
N GLU A 77 -2.13 5.23 15.28
CA GLU A 77 -1.10 4.63 14.42
C GLU A 77 -0.83 5.52 13.20
N LEU A 78 -1.88 6.10 12.61
CA LEU A 78 -1.73 7.04 11.49
C LEU A 78 -0.90 8.28 11.88
N LEU A 79 -1.14 8.83 13.07
CA LEU A 79 -0.38 9.97 13.62
C LEU A 79 1.07 9.59 13.91
N ASN A 80 1.32 8.42 14.49
CA ASN A 80 2.68 7.94 14.77
C ASN A 80 3.47 7.66 13.49
N MET A 81 2.81 7.28 12.40
CA MET A 81 3.45 7.12 11.08
C MET A 81 3.68 8.46 10.35
N SER A 82 3.12 9.57 10.83
CA SER A 82 3.15 10.86 10.13
C SER A 82 4.53 11.53 10.04
N HIS A 83 5.58 10.90 10.59
CA HIS A 83 6.98 11.29 10.44
C HIS A 83 7.55 11.01 9.03
N GLY A 84 6.83 11.46 7.99
CA GLY A 84 7.32 11.44 6.60
C GLY A 84 6.84 10.27 5.74
N ALA A 85 6.03 9.35 6.28
CA ALA A 85 5.46 8.26 5.49
C ALA A 85 4.48 8.75 4.41
N VAL A 86 4.47 8.04 3.28
CA VAL A 86 3.56 8.27 2.16
C VAL A 86 2.41 7.26 2.19
N PHE A 87 1.20 7.71 1.87
CA PHE A 87 0.00 6.88 1.84
C PHE A 87 -0.62 6.92 0.45
N ILE A 88 -0.74 5.76 -0.22
CA ILE A 88 -1.35 5.64 -1.55
C ILE A 88 -2.65 4.84 -1.43
N PHE A 89 -3.76 5.43 -1.85
CA PHE A 89 -5.08 4.81 -1.83
C PHE A 89 -5.52 4.36 -3.21
N TRP A 90 -6.11 3.17 -3.31
CA TRP A 90 -6.63 2.60 -4.56
C TRP A 90 -8.02 1.98 -4.37
N GLY A 91 -8.82 1.95 -5.43
CA GLY A 91 -10.14 1.33 -5.39
C GLY A 91 -10.99 1.55 -6.64
N PRO A 92 -12.23 1.02 -6.65
CA PRO A 92 -13.16 1.19 -7.76
C PRO A 92 -13.49 2.66 -8.00
N SER A 93 -13.67 3.06 -9.27
CA SER A 93 -13.97 4.45 -9.61
C SER A 93 -15.21 5.01 -8.91
N SER A 94 -16.19 4.17 -8.54
CA SER A 94 -17.36 4.58 -7.75
C SER A 94 -17.01 5.15 -6.38
N TYR A 95 -15.94 4.66 -5.73
CA TYR A 95 -15.47 5.14 -4.42
C TYR A 95 -14.46 6.29 -4.52
N MET A 96 -13.74 6.36 -5.64
CA MET A 96 -12.63 7.31 -5.85
C MET A 96 -13.04 8.57 -6.65
N ARG A 97 -14.30 8.65 -7.09
CA ARG A 97 -14.85 9.77 -7.88
C ARG A 97 -14.88 11.09 -7.09
N ARG A 98 -14.77 12.21 -7.81
CA ARG A 98 -14.60 13.56 -7.23
C ARG A 98 -15.86 14.43 -7.28
N ASP A 99 -16.95 13.89 -7.78
CA ASP A 99 -18.25 14.56 -7.92
C ASP A 99 -19.06 14.61 -6.61
N GLY A 100 -18.37 14.56 -5.46
CA GLY A 100 -18.99 14.50 -4.14
C GLY A 100 -19.58 13.14 -3.75
N LYS A 101 -19.66 12.17 -4.68
CA LYS A 101 -20.22 10.83 -4.39
C LYS A 101 -19.16 9.77 -4.05
N GLY A 102 -17.87 10.10 -4.18
CA GLY A 102 -16.78 9.17 -3.90
C GLY A 102 -16.45 9.12 -2.42
N LEU A 103 -17.00 8.13 -1.71
CA LEU A 103 -16.84 7.99 -0.26
C LEU A 103 -15.36 7.99 0.17
N VAL A 104 -14.46 7.32 -0.57
CA VAL A 104 -13.03 7.33 -0.23
C VAL A 104 -12.43 8.70 -0.51
N TYR A 105 -12.68 9.27 -1.69
CA TYR A 105 -12.15 10.59 -2.03
C TYR A 105 -12.54 11.66 -1.01
N ASN A 106 -13.81 11.67 -0.58
CA ASN A 106 -14.31 12.60 0.42
C ASN A 106 -13.61 12.42 1.78
N ASN A 107 -13.39 11.17 2.21
CA ASN A 107 -12.63 10.89 3.44
C ASN A 107 -11.18 11.36 3.33
N LEU A 108 -10.51 11.13 2.20
CA LEU A 108 -9.13 11.59 2.00
C LEU A 108 -9.03 13.11 1.98
N GLN A 109 -10.03 13.80 1.41
CA GLN A 109 -10.10 15.26 1.43
C GLN A 109 -10.20 15.80 2.86
N LEU A 110 -11.05 15.18 3.69
CA LEU A 110 -11.16 15.53 5.11
C LEU A 110 -9.86 15.21 5.88
N MET A 111 -9.25 14.05 5.64
CA MET A 111 -7.97 13.69 6.26
C MET A 111 -6.88 14.72 5.94
N ASN A 112 -6.79 15.18 4.70
CA ASN A 112 -5.82 16.17 4.27
C ASN A 112 -6.04 17.56 4.90
N GLN A 113 -7.27 17.86 5.34
CA GLN A 113 -7.57 19.08 6.10
C GLN A 113 -7.17 18.94 7.58
N ILE A 114 -7.38 17.76 8.18
CA ILE A 114 -7.11 17.52 9.60
C ILE A 114 -5.62 17.24 9.85
N LEU A 115 -4.95 16.56 8.91
CA LEU A 115 -3.55 16.12 9.00
C LEU A 115 -2.77 16.60 7.77
N PRO A 116 -2.54 17.92 7.61
CA PRO A 116 -1.92 18.48 6.42
C PRO A 116 -0.48 18.00 6.19
N GLN A 117 0.22 17.56 7.24
CA GLN A 117 1.55 16.96 7.14
C GLN A 117 1.55 15.55 6.51
N LEU A 118 0.38 14.89 6.43
CA LEU A 118 0.26 13.55 5.89
C LEU A 118 0.35 13.57 4.37
N LYS A 119 1.30 12.83 3.80
CA LYS A 119 1.48 12.72 2.35
C LYS A 119 0.49 11.72 1.76
N VAL A 120 -0.70 12.18 1.38
CA VAL A 120 -1.78 11.34 0.86
C VAL A 120 -1.92 11.45 -0.67
N TYR A 121 -1.91 10.30 -1.33
CA TYR A 121 -2.06 10.13 -2.77
C TYR A 121 -3.16 9.13 -3.10
N MET A 122 -3.71 9.26 -4.30
CA MET A 122 -4.71 8.35 -4.84
C MET A 122 -4.30 7.89 -6.23
N ILE A 123 -4.41 6.59 -6.50
CA ILE A 123 -4.13 6.05 -7.83
C ILE A 123 -5.14 6.60 -8.82
N SER A 124 -4.65 7.18 -9.92
CA SER A 124 -5.51 7.74 -10.96
C SER A 124 -6.22 6.65 -11.76
N ARG A 125 -7.34 6.98 -12.41
CA ARG A 125 -8.05 6.05 -13.30
C ARG A 125 -7.15 5.52 -14.41
N HIS A 126 -6.28 6.37 -14.96
CA HIS A 126 -5.34 5.95 -16.00
C HIS A 126 -4.34 4.92 -15.47
N LYS A 127 -3.74 5.18 -14.30
CA LYS A 127 -2.78 4.25 -13.68
C LYS A 127 -3.42 2.92 -13.28
N MET A 128 -4.68 2.94 -12.80
CA MET A 128 -5.46 1.72 -12.56
C MET A 128 -5.59 0.86 -13.83
N LEU A 129 -5.90 1.48 -14.98
CA LEU A 129 -6.01 0.76 -16.25
C LEU A 129 -4.66 0.20 -16.71
N GLN A 130 -3.56 0.92 -16.50
CA GLN A 130 -2.21 0.43 -16.79
C GLN A 130 -1.87 -0.80 -15.95
N PHE A 131 -2.24 -0.80 -14.66
CA PHE A 131 -2.01 -1.95 -13.79
C PHE A 131 -2.88 -3.17 -14.15
N ASP A 132 -4.12 -2.93 -14.61
CA ASP A 132 -4.99 -3.99 -15.13
C ASP A 132 -4.43 -4.58 -16.44
N ASP A 133 -3.91 -3.75 -17.35
CA ASP A 133 -3.29 -4.20 -18.60
C ASP A 133 -2.00 -4.99 -18.35
N LEU A 134 -1.13 -4.50 -17.46
CA LEU A 134 0.08 -5.21 -17.07
C LEU A 134 -0.24 -6.58 -16.48
N PHE A 135 -1.22 -6.67 -15.58
CA PHE A 135 -1.64 -7.96 -15.00
C PHE A 135 -2.09 -8.95 -16.08
N LYS A 136 -2.85 -8.47 -17.07
CA LYS A 136 -3.30 -9.28 -18.20
C LYS A 136 -2.14 -9.78 -19.04
N ARG A 137 -1.15 -8.93 -19.32
CA ARG A 137 0.04 -9.30 -20.10
C ARG A 137 0.89 -10.35 -19.37
N GLU A 138 1.11 -10.18 -18.07
CA GLU A 138 1.97 -11.07 -17.29
C GLU A 138 1.32 -12.42 -16.96
N THR A 139 -0.01 -12.46 -16.79
CA THR A 139 -0.70 -13.66 -16.30
C THR A 139 -1.62 -14.32 -17.33
N GLY A 140 -1.91 -13.65 -18.45
CA GLY A 140 -2.93 -14.04 -19.40
C GLY A 140 -4.37 -13.93 -18.86
N LYS A 141 -4.56 -13.44 -17.62
CA LYS A 141 -5.87 -13.33 -16.96
C LYS A 141 -6.24 -11.87 -16.78
N ASP A 142 -7.52 -11.56 -16.95
CA ASP A 142 -8.05 -10.26 -16.59
C ASP A 142 -9.13 -10.37 -15.52
N ARG A 143 -9.51 -9.22 -14.97
CA ARG A 143 -10.49 -9.13 -13.89
C ARG A 143 -11.87 -9.65 -14.28
N LYS A 144 -12.21 -9.67 -15.59
CA LYS A 144 -13.47 -10.22 -16.09
C LYS A 144 -13.41 -11.74 -16.09
N ILE A 145 -12.33 -12.31 -16.60
CA ILE A 145 -12.09 -13.76 -16.64
C ILE A 145 -12.01 -14.32 -15.22
N SER A 146 -11.31 -13.63 -14.31
CA SER A 146 -11.13 -14.08 -12.93
C SER A 146 -12.33 -13.78 -12.03
N ASN A 147 -13.29 -12.97 -12.49
CA ASN A 147 -14.42 -12.44 -11.72
C ASN A 147 -14.01 -11.90 -10.33
N THR A 148 -12.85 -11.23 -10.26
CA THR A 148 -12.30 -10.71 -9.00
C THR A 148 -11.47 -9.45 -9.22
N TRP A 149 -11.15 -8.76 -8.12
CA TRP A 149 -10.24 -7.61 -8.12
C TRP A 149 -8.81 -8.06 -7.88
N LEU A 150 -7.86 -7.31 -8.44
CA LEU A 150 -6.44 -7.52 -8.15
C LEU A 150 -6.18 -7.22 -6.67
N SER A 151 -5.27 -7.96 -6.06
CA SER A 151 -4.95 -7.82 -4.64
C SER A 151 -4.19 -6.52 -4.37
N THR A 152 -4.26 -5.98 -3.15
CA THR A 152 -3.37 -4.87 -2.75
C THR A 152 -1.90 -5.24 -2.99
N GLY A 153 -1.53 -6.51 -2.80
CA GLY A 153 -0.18 -7.00 -3.08
C GLY A 153 0.27 -6.77 -4.53
N TRP A 154 -0.62 -6.96 -5.51
CA TRP A 154 -0.31 -6.64 -6.92
C TRP A 154 -0.05 -5.15 -7.13
N PHE A 155 -0.93 -4.30 -6.61
CA PHE A 155 -0.75 -2.84 -6.69
C PHE A 155 0.55 -2.40 -6.02
N THR A 156 0.84 -2.93 -4.83
CA THR A 156 2.05 -2.61 -4.09
C THR A 156 3.32 -3.09 -4.80
N MET A 157 3.31 -4.29 -5.37
CA MET A 157 4.45 -4.81 -6.13
C MET A 157 4.73 -3.94 -7.36
N THR A 158 3.69 -3.61 -8.12
CA THR A 158 3.83 -2.77 -9.32
C THR A 158 4.35 -1.38 -8.97
N ILE A 159 3.86 -0.78 -7.89
CA ILE A 159 4.37 0.49 -7.38
C ILE A 159 5.83 0.35 -6.92
N ALA A 160 6.19 -0.73 -6.22
CA ALA A 160 7.57 -0.94 -5.77
C ALA A 160 8.55 -1.08 -6.93
N LEU A 161 8.15 -1.75 -8.03
CA LEU A 161 8.96 -1.86 -9.25
C LEU A 161 9.25 -0.51 -9.91
N GLU A 162 8.37 0.48 -9.75
CA GLU A 162 8.58 1.83 -10.28
C GLU A 162 9.42 2.71 -9.35
N LEU A 163 9.41 2.43 -8.03
CA LEU A 163 10.05 3.28 -7.03
C LEU A 163 11.44 2.78 -6.58
N CYS A 164 11.76 1.50 -6.80
CA CYS A 164 12.88 0.84 -6.14
C CYS A 164 13.85 0.17 -7.12
N ASP A 165 15.17 0.34 -6.92
CA ASP A 165 16.17 -0.40 -7.70
C ASP A 165 16.23 -1.89 -7.33
N ARG A 166 16.05 -2.19 -6.03
CA ARG A 166 16.00 -3.56 -5.49
C ARG A 166 14.83 -3.71 -4.52
N ILE A 167 14.13 -4.83 -4.62
CA ILE A 167 13.00 -5.17 -3.75
C ILE A 167 13.28 -6.50 -3.05
N ASN A 168 13.27 -6.48 -1.72
CA ASN A 168 13.22 -7.68 -0.88
C ASN A 168 11.78 -7.90 -0.41
N VAL A 169 11.22 -9.07 -0.69
CA VAL A 169 9.82 -9.39 -0.38
C VAL A 169 9.75 -10.27 0.86
N TYR A 170 8.97 -9.86 1.85
CA TYR A 170 8.84 -10.54 3.14
C TYR A 170 7.42 -11.10 3.33
N GLY A 171 7.32 -12.35 3.79
CA GLY A 171 6.06 -13.02 4.10
C GLY A 171 5.36 -13.65 2.90
N MET A 172 6.02 -13.69 1.74
CA MET A 172 5.54 -14.49 0.62
C MET A 172 5.81 -15.97 0.90
N VAL A 173 4.76 -16.77 0.77
CA VAL A 173 4.82 -18.20 1.04
C VAL A 173 5.53 -18.90 -0.13
N PRO A 174 6.48 -19.80 0.13
CA PRO A 174 7.12 -20.56 -0.95
C PRO A 174 6.08 -21.44 -1.68
N PRO A 175 6.27 -21.69 -2.98
CA PRO A 175 5.28 -22.40 -3.80
C PRO A 175 5.00 -23.82 -3.30
N ASP A 176 5.94 -24.43 -2.58
CA ASP A 176 5.83 -25.80 -2.07
C ASP A 176 5.24 -25.90 -0.65
N PHE A 177 4.81 -24.79 -0.03
CA PHE A 177 4.35 -24.80 1.36
C PHE A 177 3.09 -25.63 1.61
N CYS A 178 2.21 -25.75 0.62
CA CYS A 178 0.95 -26.49 0.72
C CYS A 178 0.97 -27.82 -0.06
N ARG A 179 2.16 -28.37 -0.36
CA ARG A 179 2.32 -29.68 -0.99
C ARG A 179 2.41 -30.80 0.04
#